data_AF-A0A9D1RY31-F1
#
_entry.id   AF-A0A9D1RY31-F1
#
_cell.length_a   1.000
_cell.length_b   1.000
_cell.length_c   1.000
_cell.angle_alpha   90.00
_cell.angle_beta   90.00
_cell.angle_gamma   90.00
#
_symmetry.space_group_name_H-M   'P 1'
#
loop_
_entity.id
_entity.type
_entity.pdbx_description
1 polymer ?
#
loop_
_entity_poly.entity_id
_entity_poly.type
_entity_poly.pdbx_seq_one_letter_code
_entity_poly.pdbx_strand_id
1 'polypeptide(L)'
;MSDVNRRLLPHPITGELFASPVPPGTGWPEDPATPSTPASATPEDIAARATEARTPDELQEFVSVCAACPRLVQWREELAVTKRAAFADQPYWSRPVPSFGAADSRRVIVGLAPSAHGSNRTGRNFTGDPAGEWLYRALFKAGACTAPRSVAAGDGMELTEARIIPPVHCAPPKNVPSAQEKSTCRLWFTKELELIRPLRILALGQVGWDSVFQAGRQ
;
A
#
# COMPACT_ATOMS: atom_id res chain seq x y z
N MET A 1 5.57 -28.18 -4.24
CA MET A 1 5.90 -28.56 -2.85
C MET A 1 7.43 -28.62 -2.70
N SER A 2 8.10 -27.47 -2.55
CA SER A 2 9.42 -27.44 -1.90
C SER A 2 9.28 -26.59 -0.66
N ASP A 3 9.08 -27.31 0.44
CA ASP A 3 8.99 -26.84 1.80
C ASP A 3 10.40 -26.40 2.25
N VAL A 4 10.92 -25.33 1.65
CA VAL A 4 12.10 -24.65 2.17
C VAL A 4 11.60 -23.86 3.36
N ASN A 5 11.67 -24.49 4.53
CA ASN A 5 11.44 -23.97 5.87
C ASN A 5 11.61 -22.43 5.90
N ARG A 6 10.52 -21.71 5.57
CA ARG A 6 10.58 -20.26 5.33
C ARG A 6 10.61 -19.67 6.72
N ARG A 7 11.83 -19.44 7.23
CA ARG A 7 12.07 -18.94 8.59
C ARG A 7 11.08 -17.81 8.87
N LEU A 8 10.17 -18.05 9.82
CA LEU A 8 9.26 -17.02 10.28
C LEU A 8 10.05 -15.96 11.04
N LEU A 9 9.64 -14.72 10.90
CA LEU A 9 10.32 -13.57 11.46
C LEU A 9 9.35 -12.72 12.28
N PRO A 10 9.80 -12.16 13.42
CA PRO A 10 8.93 -11.40 14.30
C PRO A 10 8.56 -10.05 13.66
N HIS A 11 7.27 -9.73 13.65
CA HIS A 11 6.79 -8.41 13.30
C HIS A 11 7.34 -7.37 14.29
N PRO A 12 7.85 -6.21 13.83
CA PRO A 12 8.58 -5.26 14.68
C PRO A 12 7.73 -4.58 15.78
N ILE A 13 6.41 -4.71 15.73
CA ILE A 13 5.48 -4.13 16.72
C ILE A 13 4.87 -5.22 17.61
N THR A 14 4.13 -6.15 17.01
CA THR A 14 3.39 -7.21 17.72
C THR A 14 4.27 -8.38 18.19
N GLY A 15 5.45 -8.58 17.59
CA GLY A 15 6.31 -9.74 17.86
C GLY A 15 5.81 -11.06 17.24
N GLU A 16 4.63 -11.07 16.64
CA GLU A 16 4.07 -12.25 15.97
C GLU A 16 4.94 -12.71 14.79
N LEU A 17 4.99 -14.01 14.56
CA LEU A 17 5.88 -14.63 13.58
C LEU A 17 5.20 -14.75 12.22
N PHE A 18 5.78 -14.11 11.20
CA PHE A 18 5.27 -14.14 9.83
C PHE A 18 6.29 -14.69 8.82
N ALA A 19 5.77 -15.30 7.75
CA ALA A 19 6.57 -15.57 6.57
C ALA A 19 6.92 -14.26 5.83
N SER A 20 7.92 -14.33 4.95
CA SER A 20 8.39 -13.22 4.13
C SER A 20 8.57 -13.70 2.68
N PRO A 21 7.77 -13.23 1.70
CA PRO A 21 6.62 -12.33 1.82
C PRO A 21 5.49 -12.88 2.70
N VAL A 22 4.70 -11.98 3.28
CA VAL A 22 3.55 -12.28 4.14
C VAL A 22 2.35 -12.72 3.29
N PRO A 23 1.80 -13.94 3.48
CA PRO A 23 0.61 -14.37 2.77
C PRO A 23 -0.66 -13.60 3.21
N PRO A 24 -1.63 -13.38 2.31
CA PRO A 24 -2.87 -12.68 2.64
C PRO A 24 -3.67 -13.32 3.78
N GLY A 25 -4.25 -12.49 4.65
CA GLY A 25 -5.16 -12.93 5.70
C GLY A 25 -4.52 -13.81 6.77
N THR A 26 -3.21 -13.71 6.96
CA THR A 26 -2.46 -14.45 7.99
C THR A 26 -2.37 -13.72 9.33
N GLY A 27 -3.11 -12.61 9.48
CA GLY A 27 -3.14 -11.81 10.72
C GLY A 27 -2.16 -10.65 10.76
N TRP A 28 -1.55 -10.28 9.63
CA TRP A 28 -0.71 -9.08 9.58
C TRP A 28 -1.54 -7.85 9.98
N PRO A 29 -1.04 -6.96 10.86
CA PRO A 29 -1.80 -5.79 11.30
C PRO A 29 -2.24 -4.94 10.11
N GLU A 30 -3.51 -4.52 10.10
CA GLU A 30 -4.10 -3.70 9.02
C GLU A 30 -4.19 -4.41 7.65
N ASP A 31 -4.04 -5.74 7.56
CA ASP A 31 -4.32 -6.50 6.34
C ASP A 31 -5.83 -6.57 6.07
N PRO A 32 -6.33 -5.99 4.97
CA PRO A 32 -7.76 -6.04 4.67
C PRO A 32 -8.17 -7.40 4.07
N ALA A 33 -7.24 -8.20 3.54
CA ALA A 33 -7.58 -9.46 2.89
C ALA A 33 -7.79 -10.59 3.87
N THR A 34 -8.58 -11.57 3.43
CA THR A 34 -8.69 -12.91 4.01
C THR A 34 -7.87 -13.90 3.17
N PRO A 35 -7.59 -15.11 3.67
CA PRO A 35 -6.94 -16.15 2.86
C PRO A 35 -7.74 -16.55 1.61
N SER A 36 -9.04 -16.25 1.57
CA SER A 36 -9.94 -16.51 0.45
C SER A 36 -10.13 -15.33 -0.51
N THR A 37 -9.55 -14.16 -0.24
CA THR A 37 -9.73 -12.99 -1.11
C THR A 37 -9.08 -13.25 -2.48
N PRO A 38 -9.83 -13.16 -3.59
CA PRO A 38 -9.34 -13.55 -4.91
C PRO A 38 -8.35 -12.53 -5.47
N ALA A 39 -7.17 -12.99 -5.88
CA ALA A 39 -6.15 -12.15 -6.52
C ALA A 39 -6.58 -11.70 -7.93
N SER A 40 -6.31 -10.44 -8.27
CA SER A 40 -6.43 -9.91 -9.64
C SER A 40 -5.11 -10.11 -10.39
N ALA A 41 -5.08 -10.98 -11.39
CA ALA A 41 -3.88 -11.31 -12.18
C ALA A 41 -3.79 -10.53 -13.51
N THR A 42 -4.89 -9.90 -13.93
CA THR A 42 -4.97 -9.13 -15.18
C THR A 42 -5.63 -7.76 -14.97
N PRO A 43 -5.44 -6.79 -15.89
CA PRO A 43 -6.21 -5.55 -15.89
C PRO A 43 -7.73 -5.78 -15.95
N GLU A 44 -8.19 -6.83 -16.63
CA GLU A 44 -9.60 -7.21 -16.71
C GLU A 44 -10.12 -7.67 -15.35
N ASP A 45 -9.33 -8.45 -14.60
CA ASP A 45 -9.66 -8.83 -13.23
C ASP A 45 -9.77 -7.59 -12.34
N ILE A 46 -8.86 -6.62 -12.49
CA ILE A 46 -8.92 -5.36 -11.75
C ILE A 46 -10.22 -4.62 -12.07
N ALA A 47 -10.57 -4.47 -13.35
CA ALA A 47 -11.80 -3.78 -13.75
C ALA A 47 -13.06 -4.45 -13.20
N ALA A 48 -13.11 -5.79 -13.20
CA ALA A 48 -14.20 -6.57 -12.63
C ALA A 48 -14.34 -6.33 -11.12
N ARG A 49 -13.24 -6.46 -10.38
CA ARG A 49 -13.22 -6.26 -8.91
C ARG A 49 -13.46 -4.81 -8.49
N ALA A 50 -12.94 -3.84 -9.25
CA ALA A 50 -13.23 -2.43 -9.03
C ALA A 50 -14.72 -2.13 -9.24
N THR A 51 -15.36 -2.79 -10.21
CA THR A 51 -16.81 -2.67 -10.43
C THR A 51 -17.62 -3.31 -9.30
N GLU A 52 -17.15 -4.45 -8.79
CA GLU A 52 -17.77 -5.19 -7.67
C GLU A 52 -17.76 -4.39 -6.37
N ALA A 53 -16.61 -3.79 -6.01
CA ALA A 53 -16.44 -3.03 -4.78
C ALA A 53 -17.47 -1.89 -4.65
N ARG A 54 -18.17 -1.87 -3.52
CA ARG A 54 -19.18 -0.86 -3.13
C ARG A 54 -18.65 0.09 -2.08
N THR A 55 -17.64 -0.30 -1.31
CA THR A 55 -17.03 0.53 -0.28
C THR A 55 -15.52 0.67 -0.49
N PRO A 56 -14.89 1.73 0.06
CA PRO A 56 -13.43 1.86 0.02
C PRO A 56 -12.70 0.68 0.67
N ASP A 57 -13.28 0.08 1.71
CA ASP A 57 -12.68 -1.03 2.45
C ASP A 57 -12.73 -2.33 1.63
N GLU A 58 -13.88 -2.66 1.02
CA GLU A 58 -14.00 -3.78 0.07
C GLU A 58 -13.00 -3.64 -1.10
N LEU A 59 -12.79 -2.41 -1.58
CA LEU A 59 -11.78 -2.15 -2.61
C LEU A 59 -10.38 -2.50 -2.13
N GLN A 60 -10.04 -2.17 -0.88
CA GLN A 60 -8.72 -2.46 -0.32
C GLN A 60 -8.46 -3.95 -0.15
N GLU A 61 -9.48 -4.76 0.12
CA GLU A 61 -9.35 -6.23 0.14
C GLU A 61 -8.78 -6.72 -1.20
N PHE A 62 -9.42 -6.34 -2.31
CA PHE A 62 -8.98 -6.74 -3.66
C PHE A 62 -7.63 -6.13 -4.05
N VAL A 63 -7.41 -4.86 -3.71
CA VAL A 63 -6.13 -4.18 -3.97
C VAL A 63 -4.99 -4.94 -3.32
N SER A 64 -5.13 -5.33 -2.06
CA SER A 64 -4.06 -5.95 -1.23
C SER A 64 -3.59 -7.33 -1.71
N VAL A 65 -4.30 -7.95 -2.66
CA VAL A 65 -3.94 -9.25 -3.25
C VAL A 65 -3.66 -9.17 -4.76
N CYS A 66 -3.67 -7.97 -5.34
CA CYS A 66 -3.41 -7.77 -6.76
C CYS A 66 -2.01 -8.26 -7.20
N ALA A 67 -1.96 -8.94 -8.35
CA ALA A 67 -0.77 -9.50 -8.98
C ALA A 67 -0.66 -9.14 -10.49
N ALA A 68 -1.45 -8.17 -10.99
CA ALA A 68 -1.55 -7.86 -12.42
C ALA A 68 -0.30 -7.24 -13.08
N CYS A 69 0.74 -6.93 -12.33
CA CYS A 69 1.98 -6.32 -12.82
C CYS A 69 3.18 -7.23 -12.55
N PRO A 70 3.54 -8.16 -13.47
CA PRO A 70 4.56 -9.19 -13.21
C PRO A 70 5.90 -8.65 -12.72
N ARG A 71 6.39 -7.55 -13.32
CA ARG A 71 7.65 -6.90 -12.91
C ARG A 71 7.60 -6.38 -11.48
N LEU A 72 6.46 -5.83 -11.05
CA LEU A 72 6.29 -5.32 -9.69
C LEU A 72 6.11 -6.45 -8.68
N VAL A 73 5.41 -7.52 -9.06
CA VAL A 73 5.26 -8.74 -8.24
C VAL A 73 6.63 -9.37 -7.98
N GLN A 74 7.40 -9.61 -9.05
CA GLN A 74 8.74 -10.15 -8.93
C GLN A 74 9.61 -9.29 -8.01
N TRP A 75 9.65 -7.97 -8.26
CA TRP A 75 10.49 -7.06 -7.50
C TRP A 75 10.11 -6.97 -6.01
N ARG A 76 8.83 -6.80 -5.70
CA ARG A 76 8.37 -6.65 -4.30
C ARG A 76 8.65 -7.90 -3.48
N GLU A 77 8.55 -9.09 -4.09
CA GLU A 77 8.79 -10.38 -3.45
C GLU A 77 10.28 -10.72 -3.37
N GLU A 78 11.08 -10.38 -4.38
CA GLU A 78 12.54 -10.51 -4.33
C GLU A 78 13.14 -9.73 -3.14
N LEU A 79 12.61 -8.53 -2.89
CA LEU A 79 13.01 -7.70 -1.74
C LEU A 79 12.64 -8.33 -0.39
N ALA A 80 11.63 -9.19 -0.34
CA ALA A 80 11.25 -9.94 0.86
C ALA A 80 12.26 -11.02 1.24
N VAL A 81 13.09 -11.44 0.27
CA VAL A 81 14.12 -12.47 0.41
C VAL A 81 15.49 -11.83 0.57
N THR A 82 15.86 -10.92 -0.35
CA THR A 82 17.17 -10.28 -0.37
C THR A 82 17.33 -9.30 0.79
N LYS A 83 16.29 -8.48 1.04
CA LYS A 83 16.18 -7.48 2.12
C LYS A 83 17.32 -6.48 2.17
N ARG A 84 17.13 -5.42 2.94
CA ARG A 84 18.24 -4.55 3.37
C ARG A 84 18.82 -5.12 4.65
N ALA A 85 20.15 -5.08 4.81
CA ALA A 85 20.84 -5.60 6.00
C ALA A 85 20.23 -5.10 7.33
N ALA A 86 19.84 -3.82 7.39
CA ALA A 86 19.20 -3.22 8.57
C ALA A 86 17.82 -3.80 8.94
N PHE A 87 17.21 -4.59 8.05
CA PHE A 87 15.87 -5.18 8.22
C PHE A 87 15.89 -6.69 7.93
N ALA A 88 17.05 -7.34 7.97
CA ALA A 88 17.21 -8.75 7.58
C ALA A 88 16.35 -9.70 8.44
N ASP A 89 16.17 -9.33 9.71
CA ASP A 89 15.43 -10.05 10.74
C ASP A 89 13.92 -9.75 10.78
N GLN A 90 13.42 -8.86 9.91
CA GLN A 90 12.00 -8.49 9.87
C GLN A 90 11.26 -9.20 8.73
N PRO A 91 10.00 -9.63 8.93
CA PRO A 91 9.16 -10.05 7.83
C PRO A 91 8.82 -8.85 6.93
N TYR A 92 8.63 -9.09 5.64
CA TYR A 92 8.20 -8.07 4.68
C TYR A 92 6.78 -8.36 4.22
N TRP A 93 5.92 -7.33 4.28
CA TRP A 93 4.58 -7.32 3.68
C TRP A 93 4.60 -7.84 2.23
N SER A 94 5.38 -7.19 1.36
CA SER A 94 5.67 -7.58 -0.03
C SER A 94 4.45 -7.92 -0.89
N ARG A 95 3.33 -7.26 -0.60
CA ARG A 95 2.08 -7.25 -1.36
C ARG A 95 1.74 -5.81 -1.79
N PRO A 96 0.71 -5.57 -2.62
CA PRO A 96 0.23 -4.21 -2.84
C PRO A 96 -0.13 -3.57 -1.50
N VAL A 97 0.27 -2.33 -1.29
CA VAL A 97 0.05 -1.59 -0.05
C VAL A 97 -1.32 -0.92 -0.14
N PRO A 98 -2.29 -1.28 0.73
CA PRO A 98 -3.59 -0.63 0.76
C PRO A 98 -3.49 0.85 1.10
N SER A 99 -4.46 1.62 0.63
CA SER A 99 -4.66 3.01 1.06
C SER A 99 -4.95 3.06 2.57
N PHE A 100 -4.50 4.12 3.24
CA PHE A 100 -4.48 4.21 4.70
C PHE A 100 -5.26 5.43 5.20
N GLY A 101 -6.05 5.28 6.26
CA GLY A 101 -6.90 6.32 6.84
C GLY A 101 -8.40 6.07 6.60
N ALA A 102 -9.26 6.91 7.18
CA ALA A 102 -10.71 6.67 7.20
C ALA A 102 -11.35 6.64 5.80
N ALA A 103 -12.29 5.70 5.59
CA ALA A 103 -13.01 5.50 4.33
C ALA A 103 -13.90 6.70 3.92
N ASP A 104 -14.36 7.49 4.90
CA ASP A 104 -15.19 8.68 4.72
C ASP A 104 -14.36 9.98 4.65
N SER A 105 -13.03 9.88 4.65
CA SER A 105 -12.15 11.04 4.61
C SER A 105 -12.37 11.90 3.36
N ARG A 106 -12.60 13.20 3.59
CA ARG A 106 -12.72 14.21 2.53
C ARG A 106 -11.40 14.87 2.15
N ARG A 107 -10.30 14.58 2.86
CA ARG A 107 -8.95 15.07 2.57
C ARG A 107 -8.07 13.91 2.16
N VAL A 108 -7.48 13.99 0.98
CA VAL A 108 -6.66 12.91 0.43
C VAL A 108 -5.24 13.41 0.19
N ILE A 109 -4.27 12.58 0.55
CA ILE A 109 -2.86 12.75 0.22
C ILE A 109 -2.51 11.70 -0.82
N VAL A 110 -2.05 12.14 -1.98
CA VAL A 110 -1.67 11.26 -3.09
C VAL A 110 -0.16 11.24 -3.23
N GLY A 111 0.43 10.06 -3.06
CA GLY A 111 1.88 9.84 -3.18
C GLY A 111 2.32 9.45 -4.59
N LEU A 112 3.35 8.61 -4.65
CA LEU A 112 3.88 8.01 -5.89
C LEU A 112 3.57 6.51 -5.92
N ALA A 113 4.28 5.75 -5.07
CA ALA A 113 4.23 4.31 -4.94
C ALA A 113 4.98 3.91 -3.65
N PRO A 114 4.76 2.70 -3.11
CA PRO A 114 5.54 2.18 -2.01
C PRO A 114 7.05 2.19 -2.27
N SER A 115 7.83 2.53 -1.23
CA SER A 115 9.27 2.34 -1.26
C SER A 115 9.64 0.87 -1.00
N ALA A 116 10.78 0.44 -1.54
CA ALA A 116 11.28 -0.95 -1.44
C ALA A 116 11.44 -1.48 0.00
N HIS A 117 11.73 -0.60 0.96
CA HIS A 117 12.04 -0.98 2.35
C HIS A 117 11.26 -0.16 3.40
N GLY A 118 10.37 0.73 2.97
CA GLY A 118 9.33 1.35 3.81
C GLY A 118 8.05 0.54 3.67
N SER A 119 7.07 1.08 2.96
CA SER A 119 5.74 0.47 2.80
C SER A 119 5.73 -0.96 2.25
N ASN A 120 6.67 -1.33 1.38
CA ASN A 120 6.80 -2.72 0.93
C ASN A 120 7.19 -3.70 2.05
N ARG A 121 7.89 -3.21 3.07
CA ARG A 121 8.21 -3.99 4.28
C ARG A 121 7.08 -3.90 5.30
N THR A 122 6.56 -2.70 5.52
CA THR A 122 5.70 -2.38 6.67
C THR A 122 4.20 -2.55 6.42
N GLY A 123 3.77 -2.68 5.16
CA GLY A 123 2.35 -2.84 4.81
C GLY A 123 1.52 -1.57 4.85
N ARG A 124 2.09 -0.41 5.23
CA ARG A 124 1.38 0.87 5.32
C ARG A 124 2.07 1.97 4.55
N ASN A 125 1.30 2.81 3.86
CA ASN A 125 1.84 3.94 3.09
C ASN A 125 2.70 4.88 3.94
N PHE A 126 3.81 5.36 3.35
CA PHE A 126 4.77 6.29 3.97
C PHE A 126 5.32 5.82 5.33
N THR A 127 5.47 4.52 5.55
CA THR A 127 5.82 3.97 6.87
C THR A 127 7.15 3.25 6.82
N GLY A 128 8.06 3.58 7.75
CA GLY A 128 9.36 2.91 7.86
C GLY A 128 10.42 3.36 6.85
N ASP A 129 10.29 4.55 6.26
CA ASP A 129 11.29 5.18 5.40
C ASP A 129 11.43 6.70 5.65
N PRO A 130 12.51 7.35 5.16
CA PRO A 130 12.75 8.77 5.42
C PRO A 130 11.69 9.73 4.86
N ALA A 131 11.08 9.42 3.71
CA ALA A 131 10.02 10.25 3.14
C ALA A 131 8.78 10.22 4.04
N GLY A 132 8.49 9.05 4.58
CA GLY A 132 7.48 8.82 5.59
C GLY A 132 7.71 9.57 6.89
N GLU A 133 8.92 9.51 7.43
CA GLU A 133 9.27 10.27 8.65
C GLU A 133 9.03 11.77 8.48
N TRP A 134 9.33 12.33 7.31
CA TRP A 134 9.04 13.73 7.03
C TRP A 134 7.53 14.00 6.98
N LEU A 135 6.78 13.17 6.24
CA LEU A 135 5.34 13.36 6.06
C LEU A 135 4.58 13.25 7.40
N TYR A 136 4.79 12.18 8.17
CA TYR A 136 4.09 12.00 9.46
C TYR A 136 4.43 13.08 10.48
N ARG A 137 5.66 13.62 10.49
CA ARG A 137 5.99 14.79 11.32
C ARG A 137 5.21 16.03 10.90
N ALA A 138 5.04 16.27 9.61
CA ALA A 138 4.26 17.38 9.10
C ALA A 138 2.76 17.22 9.43
N LEU A 139 2.21 16.02 9.22
CA LEU A 139 0.83 15.69 9.55
C LEU A 139 0.55 15.84 11.05
N PHE A 140 1.46 15.36 11.91
CA PHE A 140 1.31 15.48 13.35
C PHE A 140 1.30 16.94 13.81
N LYS A 141 2.20 17.77 13.26
CA LYS A 141 2.20 19.22 13.53
C LYS A 141 0.92 19.90 13.07
N ALA A 142 0.29 19.39 12.01
CA ALA A 142 -1.00 19.87 11.51
C ALA A 142 -2.23 19.27 12.25
N GLY A 143 -2.02 18.41 13.25
CA GLY A 143 -3.09 17.72 13.96
C GLY A 143 -3.83 16.66 13.13
N ALA A 144 -3.20 16.18 12.05
CA ALA A 144 -3.81 15.25 11.08
C ALA A 144 -3.44 13.77 11.31
N CYS A 145 -2.69 13.44 12.37
CA CYS A 145 -2.43 12.06 12.77
C CYS A 145 -2.09 11.95 14.27
N THR A 146 -2.15 10.74 14.82
CA THR A 146 -2.00 10.46 16.27
C THR A 146 -0.57 10.56 16.78
N ALA A 147 0.44 10.35 15.92
CA ALA A 147 1.85 10.38 16.32
C ALA A 147 2.76 11.00 15.25
N PRO A 148 3.95 11.52 15.61
CA PRO A 148 4.90 12.12 14.65
C PRO A 148 5.71 11.11 13.84
N ARG A 149 5.64 9.82 14.19
CA ARG A 149 6.37 8.73 13.51
C ARG A 149 5.48 7.52 13.34
N SER A 150 5.55 6.95 12.14
CA SER A 150 4.94 5.69 11.75
C SER A 150 6.05 4.65 11.54
N VAL A 151 6.05 3.57 12.34
CA VAL A 151 7.12 2.56 12.37
C VAL A 151 6.79 1.36 11.49
N ALA A 152 5.63 0.74 11.71
CA ALA A 152 5.08 -0.36 10.94
C ALA A 152 3.57 -0.47 11.21
N ALA A 153 2.83 -1.16 10.34
CA ALA A 153 1.41 -1.43 10.58
C ALA A 153 1.19 -2.05 11.98
N GLY A 154 0.14 -1.64 12.67
CA GLY A 154 -0.15 -2.08 14.05
C GLY A 154 0.50 -1.26 15.17
N ASP A 155 1.23 -0.18 14.87
CA ASP A 155 1.78 0.75 15.87
C ASP A 155 0.77 1.78 16.44
N GLY A 156 -0.51 1.67 16.09
CA GLY A 156 -1.56 2.58 16.54
C GLY A 156 -1.57 3.95 15.84
N MET A 157 -0.84 4.13 14.73
CA MET A 157 -0.99 5.31 13.89
C MET A 157 -2.41 5.38 13.34
N GLU A 158 -3.04 6.55 13.46
CA GLU A 158 -4.32 6.86 12.83
C GLU A 158 -4.23 8.24 12.17
N LEU A 159 -4.97 8.43 11.08
CA LEU A 159 -5.11 9.72 10.41
C LEU A 159 -6.43 10.39 10.79
N THR A 160 -6.38 11.68 11.11
CA THR A 160 -7.56 12.47 11.46
C THR A 160 -8.11 13.17 10.23
N GLU A 161 -9.32 12.78 9.79
CA GLU A 161 -9.98 13.31 8.59
C GLU A 161 -9.11 13.32 7.32
N ALA A 162 -8.16 12.39 7.23
CA ALA A 162 -7.24 12.26 6.11
C ALA A 162 -7.11 10.81 5.66
N ARG A 163 -6.83 10.64 4.36
CA ARG A 163 -6.54 9.34 3.74
C ARG A 163 -5.36 9.47 2.80
N ILE A 164 -4.47 8.50 2.83
CA ILE A 164 -3.31 8.40 1.94
C ILE A 164 -3.61 7.35 0.87
N ILE A 165 -3.48 7.73 -0.39
CA ILE A 165 -3.73 6.86 -1.55
C ILE A 165 -2.51 6.88 -2.47
N PRO A 166 -1.83 5.75 -2.72
CA PRO A 166 -0.78 5.66 -3.71
C PRO A 166 -1.37 5.44 -5.12
N PRO A 167 -0.94 6.17 -6.16
CA PRO A 167 -1.34 5.87 -7.54
C PRO A 167 -0.90 4.51 -8.05
N VAL A 168 0.18 3.96 -7.50
CA VAL A 168 0.68 2.60 -7.77
C VAL A 168 0.87 1.89 -6.45
N HIS A 169 0.13 0.81 -6.20
CA HIS A 169 0.12 0.12 -4.91
C HIS A 169 1.31 -0.83 -4.68
N CYS A 170 2.16 -1.11 -5.67
CA CYS A 170 3.33 -1.97 -5.51
C CYS A 170 4.63 -1.18 -5.59
N ALA A 171 5.66 -1.59 -4.84
CA ALA A 171 6.98 -0.99 -4.95
C ALA A 171 7.57 -1.20 -6.35
N PRO A 172 7.95 -0.15 -7.08
CA PRO A 172 8.64 -0.28 -8.35
C PRO A 172 10.17 -0.27 -8.17
N PRO A 173 10.92 -1.01 -9.01
CA PRO A 173 12.36 -0.86 -9.10
C PRO A 173 12.77 0.61 -9.26
N LYS A 174 13.77 1.04 -8.48
CA LYS A 174 14.28 2.43 -8.44
C LYS A 174 13.22 3.49 -8.12
N ASN A 175 12.08 3.10 -7.54
CA ASN A 175 10.91 3.96 -7.35
C ASN A 175 10.36 4.55 -8.66
N VAL A 176 10.49 3.84 -9.78
CA VAL A 176 9.99 4.29 -11.09
C VAL A 176 9.02 3.26 -11.68
N PRO A 177 7.70 3.49 -11.59
CA PRO A 177 6.73 2.66 -12.27
C PRO A 177 6.70 2.98 -13.77
N SER A 178 6.49 1.96 -14.60
CA SER A 178 6.34 2.11 -16.05
C SER A 178 5.01 2.77 -16.41
N ALA A 179 4.87 3.22 -17.66
CA ALA A 179 3.60 3.73 -18.16
C ALA A 179 2.47 2.69 -18.06
N GLN A 180 2.78 1.43 -18.39
CA GLN A 180 1.85 0.31 -18.31
C GLN A 180 1.44 0.01 -16.86
N GLU A 181 2.37 0.04 -15.92
CA GLU A 181 2.04 -0.20 -14.51
C GLU A 181 1.16 0.90 -13.93
N LYS A 182 1.43 2.16 -14.31
CA LYS A 182 0.58 3.29 -13.94
C LYS A 182 -0.82 3.14 -14.54
N SER A 183 -0.94 2.76 -15.81
CA SER A 183 -2.25 2.59 -16.46
C SER A 183 -3.03 1.41 -15.87
N THR A 184 -2.37 0.31 -15.54
CA THR A 184 -2.99 -0.85 -14.86
C THR A 184 -3.47 -0.47 -13.47
N CYS A 185 -2.64 0.18 -12.65
CA CYS A 185 -3.00 0.55 -11.27
C CYS A 185 -4.03 1.69 -11.19
N ARG A 186 -4.14 2.51 -12.25
CA ARG A 186 -5.13 3.59 -12.34
C ARG A 186 -6.56 3.10 -12.16
N LEU A 187 -6.88 1.86 -12.55
CA LEU A 187 -8.23 1.31 -12.37
C LEU A 187 -8.62 1.23 -10.88
N TRP A 188 -7.68 0.88 -10.00
CA TRP A 188 -7.89 0.94 -8.56
C TRP A 188 -8.00 2.37 -8.07
N PHE A 189 -7.05 3.22 -8.47
CA PHE A 189 -6.97 4.61 -8.04
C PHE A 189 -8.23 5.40 -8.38
N THR A 190 -8.71 5.33 -9.63
CA THR A 190 -9.93 6.00 -10.07
C THR A 190 -11.13 5.51 -9.27
N LYS A 191 -11.30 4.19 -9.14
CA LYS A 191 -12.42 3.62 -8.38
C LYS A 191 -12.41 4.08 -6.92
N GLU A 192 -11.24 4.17 -6.31
CA GLU A 192 -11.14 4.66 -4.94
C GLU A 192 -11.58 6.12 -4.81
N LEU A 193 -11.17 6.98 -5.75
CA LEU A 193 -11.60 8.38 -5.79
C LEU A 193 -13.11 8.53 -6.02
N GLU A 194 -13.70 7.68 -6.86
CA GLU A 194 -15.16 7.64 -7.08
C GLU A 194 -15.94 7.27 -5.82
N LEU A 195 -15.41 6.34 -5.01
CA LEU A 195 -16.05 5.90 -3.78
C LEU A 195 -15.98 6.98 -2.69
N ILE A 196 -14.79 7.56 -2.47
CA ILE A 196 -14.58 8.51 -1.35
C ILE A 196 -15.04 9.94 -1.68
N ARG A 197 -15.00 10.34 -2.98
CA ARG A 197 -15.35 11.69 -3.46
C ARG A 197 -14.69 12.79 -2.63
N PRO A 198 -13.35 12.94 -2.71
CA PRO A 198 -12.62 13.85 -1.83
C PRO A 198 -12.92 15.32 -2.19
N LEU A 199 -12.90 16.19 -1.17
CA LEU A 199 -13.07 17.63 -1.35
C LEU A 199 -11.72 18.33 -1.58
N ARG A 200 -10.64 17.77 -1.04
CA ARG A 200 -9.30 18.33 -1.13
C ARG A 200 -8.29 17.22 -1.36
N ILE A 201 -7.38 17.45 -2.31
CA ILE A 201 -6.31 16.51 -2.63
C ILE A 201 -4.97 17.24 -2.54
N LEU A 202 -4.06 16.71 -1.73
CA LEU A 202 -2.65 17.09 -1.70
C LEU A 202 -1.86 16.07 -2.53
N ALA A 203 -1.45 16.45 -3.74
CA ALA A 203 -0.63 15.62 -4.60
C ALA A 203 0.86 15.86 -4.32
N LEU A 204 1.59 14.80 -3.94
CA LEU A 204 3.01 14.84 -3.63
C LEU A 204 3.83 14.41 -4.84
N GLY A 205 4.41 15.40 -5.53
CA GLY A 205 5.27 15.18 -6.69
C GLY A 205 4.50 14.93 -8.00
N GLN A 206 5.26 14.82 -9.09
CA GLN A 206 4.70 14.80 -10.44
C GLN A 206 3.75 13.63 -10.70
N VAL A 207 4.10 12.41 -10.27
CA VAL A 207 3.24 11.24 -10.54
C VAL A 207 1.91 11.34 -9.79
N GLY A 208 1.94 11.75 -8.52
CA GLY A 208 0.70 11.98 -7.77
C GLY A 208 -0.17 13.05 -8.43
N TRP A 209 0.44 14.14 -8.89
CA TRP A 209 -0.25 15.21 -9.61
C TRP A 209 -0.88 14.70 -10.92
N ASP A 210 -0.10 14.03 -11.76
CA ASP A 210 -0.55 13.51 -13.06
C ASP A 210 -1.68 12.49 -12.89
N SER A 211 -1.61 11.63 -11.88
CA SER A 211 -2.64 10.64 -11.59
C SER A 211 -3.96 11.28 -11.17
N VAL A 212 -3.93 12.29 -10.29
CA VAL A 212 -5.12 13.06 -9.91
C VAL A 212 -5.71 13.80 -11.10
N PHE A 213 -4.87 14.45 -11.90
CA PHE A 213 -5.29 15.21 -13.07
C PHE A 213 -5.85 14.32 -14.20
N GLN A 214 -5.39 13.07 -14.31
CA GLN A 214 -5.97 12.09 -15.24
C GLN A 214 -7.31 11.56 -14.75
N ALA A 215 -7.43 11.27 -13.45
CA ALA A 215 -8.68 10.76 -12.88
C ALA A 215 -9.81 11.80 -12.93
N GLY A 216 -9.51 13.09 -12.69
CA GLY A 216 -10.50 14.17 -12.72
C GLY A 216 -10.97 14.59 -14.13
N ARG A 217 -10.45 13.98 -15.21
CA ARG A 217 -10.88 14.23 -16.59
C ARG A 217 -11.88 13.20 -17.13
N GLN A 218 -12.27 12.24 -16.30
CA GLN A 218 -13.26 11.20 -16.61
C GLN A 218 -14.65 11.65 -16.13
#